data_AF-A0A967I5S9-F1
#
_entry.id   AF-A0A967I5S9-F1
#
_cell.length_a   1.000
_cell.length_b   1.000
_cell.length_c   1.000
_cell.angle_alpha   90.00
_cell.angle_beta   90.00
_cell.angle_gamma   90.00
#
_symmetry.space_group_name_H-M   'P 1'
#
loop_
_entity.id
_entity.type
_entity.pdbx_description
1 polymer ?
#
loop_
_entity_poly.entity_id
_entity_poly.type
_entity_poly.pdbx_seq_one_letter_code
_entity_poly.pdbx_strand_id
1 'polypeptide(L)' 'LQGTALQGAVMPGVTLNAPDLSGCDLSGVDLRRAVVNDGRLDSANMFGSKLAEADLAGCTLREVNLTWADL' A
#
# COMPACT_ATOMS: atom_id res chain seq x y z
N LEU A 1 5.53 12.07 -1.49
CA LEU A 1 4.45 11.62 -2.39
C LEU A 1 3.08 11.96 -1.80
N GLN A 2 2.93 13.13 -1.16
CA GLN A 2 1.64 13.55 -0.62
C GLN A 2 0.76 14.01 -1.78
N GLY A 3 -0.32 13.28 -2.06
CA GLY A 3 -1.30 13.59 -3.11
C GLY A 3 -1.12 12.87 -4.46
N THR A 4 -0.19 11.91 -4.59
CA THR A 4 -0.10 11.08 -5.80
C THR A 4 -1.11 9.94 -5.74
N ALA A 5 -2.12 9.96 -6.61
CA ALA A 5 -2.93 8.79 -6.90
C ALA A 5 -2.03 7.73 -7.53
N LEU A 6 -1.71 6.68 -6.77
CA LEU A 6 -0.99 5.49 -7.26
C LEU A 6 -1.99 4.42 -7.72
N GLN A 7 -3.23 4.83 -8.00
CA GLN A 7 -4.30 3.96 -8.45
C GLN A 7 -3.85 3.18 -9.69
N GLY A 8 -3.94 1.86 -9.59
CA GLY A 8 -3.51 0.95 -10.67
C GLY A 8 -2.01 0.97 -10.99
N ALA A 9 -1.17 1.63 -10.18
CA ALA A 9 0.28 1.59 -10.40
C ALA A 9 0.81 0.16 -10.20
N VAL A 10 1.85 -0.19 -10.95
CA VAL A 10 2.45 -1.53 -10.94
C VAL A 10 3.87 -1.41 -10.41
N MET A 11 4.09 -1.89 -9.18
CA MET A 11 5.37 -1.78 -8.46
C MET A 11 5.72 -3.09 -7.71
N PRO A 12 5.72 -4.26 -8.39
CA PRO A 12 6.01 -5.52 -7.71
C PRO A 12 7.46 -5.54 -7.22
N GLY A 13 7.69 -6.02 -6.00
CA GLY A 13 9.03 -6.11 -5.42
C GLY A 13 9.64 -4.79 -4.96
N VAL A 14 8.89 -3.68 -4.96
CA VAL A 14 9.43 -2.38 -4.53
C VAL A 14 9.81 -2.42 -3.06
N THR A 15 10.95 -1.85 -2.70
CA THR A 15 11.32 -1.61 -1.29
C THR A 15 11.14 -0.14 -0.97
N LEU A 16 10.28 0.17 0.01
CA LEU A 16 10.03 1.51 0.52
C LEU A 16 10.40 1.55 2.00
N ASN A 17 11.20 2.54 2.40
CA ASN A 17 11.61 2.74 3.79
C ASN A 17 10.93 4.00 4.35
N ALA A 18 10.13 3.81 5.39
CA ALA A 18 9.31 4.82 6.06
C ALA A 18 8.48 5.72 5.13
N PRO A 19 7.76 5.18 4.10
CA PRO A 19 6.92 6.03 3.27
C PRO A 19 5.72 6.53 4.07
N ASP A 20 5.32 7.78 3.85
CA ASP A 20 4.01 8.28 4.26
C ASP A 20 3.05 8.22 3.08
N LEU A 21 2.15 7.23 3.13
CA LEU A 21 1.06 6.95 2.20
C LEU A 21 -0.30 7.16 2.87
N SER A 22 -0.34 7.84 4.02
CA SER A 22 -1.58 8.07 4.77
C SER A 22 -2.59 8.82 3.88
N GLY A 23 -3.83 8.33 3.83
CA GLY A 23 -4.91 8.91 3.02
C GLY A 23 -4.76 8.79 1.50
N CYS A 24 -3.74 8.08 0.99
CA CYS A 24 -3.55 7.91 -0.45
C CYS A 24 -4.59 6.96 -1.06
N ASP A 25 -4.98 7.22 -2.31
CA ASP A 25 -5.71 6.24 -3.12
C ASP A 25 -4.72 5.29 -3.79
N LEU A 26 -4.69 4.06 -3.26
CA LEU A 26 -3.91 2.91 -3.71
C LEU A 26 -4.82 1.83 -4.31
N SER A 27 -6.05 2.19 -4.71
CA SER A 27 -7.00 1.21 -5.24
C SER A 27 -6.46 0.55 -6.51
N GLY A 28 -6.57 -0.77 -6.59
CA GLY A 28 -6.07 -1.57 -7.71
C GLY A 28 -4.54 -1.58 -7.89
N VAL A 29 -3.76 -1.01 -6.97
CA VAL A 29 -2.28 -1.01 -7.08
C VAL A 29 -1.75 -2.45 -7.04
N ASP A 30 -0.70 -2.73 -7.81
CA ASP A 30 0.04 -4.00 -7.75
C ASP A 30 1.34 -3.82 -6.96
N LEU A 31 1.29 -4.26 -5.69
CA LEU A 31 2.39 -4.24 -4.71
C LEU A 31 2.82 -5.66 -4.36
N ARG A 32 2.59 -6.66 -5.24
CA ARG A 32 3.00 -8.04 -4.97
C ARG A 32 4.49 -8.10 -4.66
N ARG A 33 4.87 -8.81 -3.61
CA ARG A 33 6.26 -8.95 -3.13
C ARG A 33 6.93 -7.64 -2.70
N ALA A 34 6.19 -6.54 -2.56
CA ALA A 34 6.73 -5.28 -2.06
C ALA A 34 7.18 -5.42 -0.60
N VAL A 35 8.19 -4.66 -0.20
CA VAL A 35 8.66 -4.56 1.19
C VAL A 35 8.50 -3.11 1.63
N VAL A 36 7.62 -2.87 2.59
CA VAL A 36 7.36 -1.54 3.15
C VAL A 36 7.73 -1.56 4.64
N ASN A 37 8.90 -1.03 4.94
CA ASN A 37 9.40 -0.96 6.31
C ASN A 37 8.95 0.35 6.96
N ASP A 38 8.38 0.29 8.17
CA ASP A 38 8.01 1.46 8.99
C ASP A 38 7.10 2.50 8.28
N GLY A 39 6.29 2.04 7.32
CA GLY A 39 5.42 2.90 6.53
C GLY A 39 4.16 3.36 7.28
N ARG A 40 3.60 4.50 6.86
CA ARG A 40 2.29 4.96 7.31
C ARG A 40 1.27 4.83 6.20
N LEU A 41 0.28 3.95 6.39
CA LEU A 41 -0.83 3.68 5.46
C LEU A 41 -2.18 4.01 6.11
N ASP A 42 -2.17 4.83 7.17
CA ASP A 42 -3.38 5.21 7.90
C ASP A 42 -4.39 5.89 6.96
N SER A 43 -5.64 5.43 6.98
CA SER A 43 -6.75 5.89 6.14
C SER A 43 -6.51 5.75 4.61
N ALA A 44 -5.51 4.96 4.17
CA ALA A 44 -5.29 4.72 2.75
C ALA A 44 -6.39 3.85 2.13
N ASN A 45 -6.74 4.11 0.88
CA ASN A 45 -7.69 3.29 0.13
C ASN A 45 -6.95 2.22 -0.68
N MET A 46 -6.94 0.97 -0.24
CA MET A 46 -6.31 -0.17 -0.92
C MET A 46 -7.36 -1.10 -1.55
N PHE A 47 -8.52 -0.57 -1.93
CA PHE A 47 -9.59 -1.35 -2.55
C PHE A 47 -9.08 -2.11 -3.78
N GLY A 48 -9.23 -3.44 -3.80
CA GLY A 48 -8.82 -4.26 -4.93
C GLY A 48 -7.32 -4.31 -5.21
N SER A 49 -6.46 -3.86 -4.30
CA SER A 49 -4.99 -3.90 -4.48
C SER A 49 -4.45 -5.33 -4.47
N LYS A 50 -3.37 -5.59 -5.22
CA LYS A 50 -2.65 -6.87 -5.19
C LYS A 50 -1.47 -6.77 -4.24
N LEU A 51 -1.54 -7.50 -3.12
CA LEU A 51 -0.57 -7.50 -2.03
C LEU A 51 0.02 -8.89 -1.78
N ALA A 52 -0.23 -9.87 -2.65
CA ALA A 52 0.32 -11.21 -2.48
C ALA A 52 1.84 -11.17 -2.25
N GLU A 53 2.28 -11.80 -1.17
CA GLU A 53 3.68 -11.82 -0.70
C GLU A 53 4.26 -10.44 -0.29
N ALA A 54 3.45 -9.39 -0.15
CA ALA A 54 3.92 -8.10 0.32
C ALA A 54 4.26 -8.15 1.83
N ASP A 55 5.41 -7.62 2.19
CA ASP A 55 5.82 -7.41 3.58
C ASP A 55 5.49 -5.97 4.00
N LEU A 56 4.46 -5.82 4.83
CA LEU A 56 4.05 -4.55 5.44
C LEU A 56 4.38 -4.52 6.94
N ALA A 57 5.34 -5.32 7.40
CA ALA A 57 5.71 -5.38 8.81
C ALA A 57 6.15 -4.00 9.33
N GLY A 58 5.67 -3.64 10.53
CA GLY A 58 5.95 -2.33 11.14
C GLY A 58 5.15 -1.16 10.56
N CYS A 59 4.32 -1.37 9.52
CA CYS A 59 3.48 -0.31 9.00
C CYS A 59 2.29 0.01 9.92
N THR A 60 1.86 1.27 9.93
CA THR A 60 0.56 1.66 10.50
C THR A 60 -0.54 1.51 9.44
N LEU A 61 -1.62 0.80 9.79
CA LEU A 61 -2.72 0.42 8.89
C LEU A 61 -4.10 0.81 9.48
N ARG A 62 -4.17 1.89 10.26
CA ARG A 62 -5.45 2.29 10.89
C ARG A 62 -6.41 2.78 9.82
N GLU A 63 -7.68 2.35 9.88
CA GLU A 63 -8.72 2.78 8.92
C GLU A 63 -8.38 2.53 7.44
N VAL A 64 -7.46 1.60 7.15
CA VAL A 64 -7.12 1.26 5.77
C VAL A 64 -8.27 0.47 5.13
N ASN A 65 -8.63 0.79 3.89
CA ASN A 65 -9.62 0.02 3.15
C ASN A 65 -8.95 -1.10 2.36
N LEU A 66 -8.96 -2.33 2.89
CA LEU A 66 -8.45 -3.53 2.21
C LEU A 66 -9.54 -4.37 1.52
N THR A 67 -10.72 -3.79 1.29
CA THR A 67 -11.82 -4.52 0.64
C THR A 67 -11.37 -5.02 -0.73
N TRP A 68 -11.53 -6.32 -0.98
CA TRP A 68 -11.11 -7.02 -2.21
C TRP A 68 -9.59 -6.99 -2.49
N ALA A 69 -8.76 -6.61 -1.52
CA ALA A 69 -7.32 -6.78 -1.66
C ALA A 69 -6.94 -8.27 -1.68
N ASP A 70 -5.94 -8.61 -2.49
CA ASP A 70 -5.36 -9.95 -2.58
C ASP A 70 -4.14 -10.01 -1.65
N LEU A 71 -4.26 -10.68 -0.50
CA LEU A 71 -3.28 -10.73 0.60
C LEU A 71 -2.58 -12.09 0.67
#